data_AF-A0A0F9EJY6-F1
#
_entry.id   AF-A0A0F9EJY6-F1
#
_cell.length_a   1.000
_cell.length_b   1.000
_cell.length_c   1.000
_cell.angle_alpha   90.00
_cell.angle_beta   90.00
_cell.angle_gamma   90.00
#
_symmetry.space_group_name_H-M   'P 1'
#
loop_
_entity.id
_entity.type
_entity.pdbx_description
1 polymer ?
#
loop_
_entity_poly.entity_id
_entity_poly.type
_entity_poly.pdbx_seq_one_letter_code
_entity_poly.pdbx_strand_id
1 'polypeptide(L)'
;MKLLLTFTYGVSLQDWYNNGLLSREVSLYKRLSDKGVHINFLTFGDKKDLIHTNSLGKIKVIPIKKFLSSNIPKLHFIKSLFLPLKLRDEFNGVDIIKTNQLSGSWISCIAKLLFRKKLIIRGGFEKLNRQILFYKEKGVVNTIKYFIQYILIFIYELIAYKLADGIIFSNLQDINFIILFFKLKKNR
;
A
#
# COMPACT_ATOMS: atom_id res chain seq x y z
N MET A 1 12.30 17.28 2.09
CA MET A 1 11.74 16.03 1.50
C MET A 1 10.29 15.87 1.92
N LYS A 2 9.42 15.47 1.00
CA LYS A 2 8.00 15.17 1.20
C LYS A 2 7.72 13.70 0.90
N LEU A 3 7.12 13.01 1.86
CA LEU A 3 6.73 11.59 1.74
C LEU A 3 5.22 11.45 1.84
N LEU A 4 4.64 10.72 0.89
CA LEU A 4 3.24 10.28 0.94
C LEU A 4 3.17 8.81 1.34
N LEU A 5 2.55 8.52 2.48
CA LEU A 5 2.17 7.16 2.85
C LEU A 5 0.77 6.84 2.31
N THR A 6 0.65 5.83 1.46
CA THR A 6 -0.64 5.29 1.04
C THR A 6 -1.03 4.10 1.93
N PHE A 7 -2.18 4.20 2.60
CA PHE A 7 -2.66 3.16 3.49
C PHE A 7 -3.03 1.88 2.73
N THR A 8 -3.17 0.79 3.48
CA THR A 8 -3.71 -0.46 2.96
C THR A 8 -5.11 -0.21 2.39
N TYR A 9 -5.44 -0.81 1.25
CA TYR A 9 -6.76 -0.68 0.65
C TYR A 9 -7.89 -0.99 1.65
N GLY A 10 -8.80 -0.03 1.83
CA GLY A 10 -9.93 -0.13 2.75
C GLY A 10 -9.62 0.20 4.21
N VAL A 11 -8.37 0.50 4.57
CA VAL A 11 -7.97 0.83 5.95
C VAL A 11 -7.91 2.34 6.17
N SER A 12 -8.65 2.80 7.17
CA SER A 12 -8.69 4.18 7.66
C SER A 12 -7.74 4.41 8.84
N LEU A 13 -7.54 5.67 9.21
CA LEU A 13 -6.81 6.00 10.44
C LEU A 13 -7.63 5.60 11.68
N GLN A 14 -8.96 5.74 11.61
CA GLN A 14 -9.87 5.24 12.65
C GLN A 14 -9.69 3.73 12.89
N ASP A 15 -9.47 2.94 11.84
CA ASP A 15 -9.21 1.51 12.01
C ASP A 15 -7.90 1.26 12.77
N TRP A 16 -6.85 2.02 12.49
CA TRP A 16 -5.61 1.93 13.28
C TRP A 16 -5.84 2.28 14.75
N TYR A 17 -6.66 3.29 15.04
CA TYR A 17 -7.02 3.65 16.40
C TYR A 17 -7.79 2.51 17.09
N ASN A 18 -8.87 2.04 16.46
CA ASN A 18 -9.74 0.99 17.01
C ASN A 18 -9.01 -0.33 17.26
N ASN A 19 -8.00 -0.65 16.44
CA ASN A 19 -7.19 -1.87 16.60
C ASN A 19 -5.95 -1.67 17.49
N GLY A 20 -5.78 -0.51 18.14
CA GLY A 20 -4.61 -0.22 18.99
C GLY A 20 -3.28 -0.13 18.24
N LEU A 21 -3.31 0.04 16.92
CA LEU A 21 -2.13 0.08 16.04
C LEU A 21 -1.58 1.50 15.83
N LEU A 22 -2.39 2.53 16.10
CA LEU A 22 -2.09 3.91 15.75
C LEU A 22 -0.74 4.39 16.29
N SER A 23 -0.49 4.24 17.59
CA SER A 23 0.74 4.70 18.24
C SER A 23 1.99 4.06 17.62
N ARG A 24 1.94 2.74 17.38
CA ARG A 24 3.02 1.96 16.80
C ARG A 24 3.33 2.41 15.36
N GLU A 25 2.33 2.42 14.49
CA GLU A 25 2.52 2.73 13.07
C GLU A 25 2.93 4.19 12.84
N VAL A 26 2.41 5.12 13.65
CA VAL A 26 2.72 6.55 13.54
C VAL A 26 4.14 6.87 14.04
N SER A 27 4.68 6.09 14.97
CA SER A 27 5.97 6.37 15.63
C SER A 27 7.13 6.60 14.63
N LEU A 28 7.18 5.80 13.56
CA LEU A 28 8.18 5.95 12.50
C LEU A 28 8.08 7.31 11.82
N TYR A 29 6.87 7.70 11.45
CA TYR A 29 6.62 8.93 10.71
C TYR A 29 6.79 10.18 11.56
N LYS A 30 6.51 10.11 12.87
CA LYS A 30 6.87 11.16 13.82
C LYS A 30 8.38 11.38 13.85
N ARG A 31 9.17 10.32 14.04
CA ARG A 31 10.64 10.42 14.04
C ARG A 31 11.21 10.96 12.72
N LEU A 32 10.59 10.64 11.59
CA LEU A 32 10.96 11.22 10.29
C LEU A 32 10.57 12.70 10.22
N SER A 33 9.40 13.07 10.73
CA SER A 33 8.94 14.45 10.77
C SER A 33 9.79 15.34 11.66
N ASP A 34 10.25 14.82 12.80
CA ASP A 34 11.17 15.51 13.71
C ASP A 34 12.54 15.78 13.04
N LYS A 35 12.91 14.95 12.05
CA LYS A 35 14.09 15.14 11.20
C LYS A 35 13.84 16.03 9.97
N GLY A 36 12.70 16.74 9.92
CA GLY A 36 12.38 17.68 8.84
C GLY A 36 11.73 17.06 7.61
N VAL A 37 11.27 15.80 7.67
CA VAL A 37 10.50 15.19 6.57
C VAL A 37 9.03 15.57 6.68
N HIS A 38 8.46 16.15 5.63
CA HIS A 38 7.03 16.41 5.58
C HIS A 38 6.28 15.13 5.24
N ILE A 39 5.37 14.70 6.12
CA ILE A 39 4.62 13.45 5.96
C ILE A 39 3.16 13.74 5.64
N ASN A 40 2.69 13.12 4.57
CA ASN A 40 1.27 13.05 4.21
C ASN A 40 0.79 11.61 4.33
N PHE A 41 -0.36 11.39 4.93
CA PHE A 41 -1.07 10.09 4.97
C PHE A 41 -2.27 10.15 4.04
N LEU A 42 -2.35 9.22 3.10
CA LEU A 42 -3.53 8.99 2.27
C LEU A 42 -4.28 7.78 2.81
N THR A 43 -5.45 8.02 3.41
CA THR A 43 -6.20 7.03 4.21
C THR A 43 -7.54 6.71 3.57
N PHE A 44 -8.02 5.46 3.69
CA PHE A 44 -9.33 5.08 3.15
C PHE A 44 -10.52 5.52 4.01
N GLY A 45 -10.29 6.35 5.04
CA GLY A 45 -11.32 6.90 5.91
C GLY A 45 -11.97 8.16 5.37
N ASP A 46 -12.82 8.74 6.22
CA ASP A 46 -13.53 9.99 6.01
C ASP A 46 -13.07 11.06 7.01
N LYS A 47 -13.91 12.08 7.23
CA LYS A 47 -13.60 13.18 8.15
C LYS A 47 -13.31 12.69 9.58
N LYS A 48 -13.75 11.49 9.98
CA LYS A 48 -13.43 10.91 11.30
C LYS A 48 -11.92 10.69 11.48
N ASP A 49 -11.18 10.43 10.41
CA ASP A 49 -9.72 10.31 10.48
C ASP A 49 -9.06 11.63 10.95
N LEU A 50 -9.72 12.77 10.75
CA LEU A 50 -9.19 14.06 11.16
C LEU A 50 -9.27 14.29 12.68
N ILE A 51 -10.10 13.53 13.41
CA ILE A 51 -10.22 13.61 14.87
C ILE A 51 -8.88 13.23 15.54
N HIS A 52 -8.14 12.30 14.93
CA HIS A 52 -6.88 11.80 15.48
C HIS A 52 -5.69 12.69 15.15
N THR A 53 -5.86 13.78 14.40
CA THR A 53 -4.74 14.62 13.90
C THR A 53 -3.89 15.23 15.03
N ASN A 54 -4.49 15.60 16.16
CA ASN A 54 -3.75 16.07 17.33
C ASN A 54 -2.72 15.04 17.82
N SER A 55 -3.06 13.75 17.75
CA SER A 55 -2.14 12.66 18.12
C SER A 55 -1.05 12.40 17.08
N LEU A 56 -1.17 12.95 15.87
CA LEU A 56 -0.26 12.72 14.75
C LEU A 56 0.86 13.78 14.63
N GLY A 57 0.76 14.91 15.35
CA GLY A 57 1.71 16.00 15.27
C GLY A 57 1.65 16.70 13.90
N LYS A 58 2.80 16.82 13.21
CA LYS A 58 2.93 17.54 11.93
C LYS A 58 2.49 16.74 10.69
N ILE A 59 1.91 15.56 10.88
CA ILE A 59 1.50 14.68 9.76
C ILE A 59 0.18 15.17 9.18
N LYS A 60 0.15 15.48 7.87
CA LYS A 60 -1.08 15.81 7.15
C LYS A 60 -1.86 14.54 6.81
N VAL A 61 -3.17 14.52 7.05
CA VAL A 61 -4.05 13.39 6.71
C VAL A 61 -4.98 13.76 5.55
N ILE A 62 -5.07 12.88 4.56
CA ILE A 62 -5.85 13.02 3.33
C ILE A 62 -6.83 11.84 3.26
N PRO A 63 -8.04 11.99 3.83
CA PRO A 63 -9.05 10.94 3.78
C PRO A 63 -9.72 10.88 2.41
N ILE A 64 -9.69 9.70 1.77
CA ILE A 64 -10.11 9.53 0.38
C ILE A 64 -11.49 8.89 0.20
N LYS A 65 -12.21 8.53 1.27
CA LYS A 65 -13.55 7.91 1.16
C LYS A 65 -14.52 8.73 0.31
N LYS A 66 -14.44 10.07 0.36
CA LYS A 66 -15.26 10.97 -0.47
C LYS A 66 -15.08 10.78 -1.98
N PHE A 67 -13.91 10.33 -2.43
CA PHE A 67 -13.63 10.06 -3.86
C PHE A 67 -14.04 8.66 -4.29
N LEU A 68 -14.24 7.77 -3.32
CA LEU A 68 -14.62 6.37 -3.51
C LEU A 68 -16.13 6.13 -3.33
N SER A 69 -16.86 7.10 -2.78
CA SER A 69 -18.29 6.98 -2.44
C SER A 69 -19.11 6.40 -3.60
N SER A 70 -19.72 5.25 -3.36
CA SER A 70 -20.60 4.57 -4.30
C SER A 70 -21.44 3.55 -3.54
N ASN A 71 -22.69 3.40 -3.95
CA ASN A 71 -23.60 2.36 -3.43
C ASN A 71 -23.15 0.95 -3.83
N ILE A 72 -22.20 0.81 -4.77
CA ILE A 72 -21.67 -0.47 -5.23
C ILE A 72 -20.22 -0.61 -4.74
N PRO A 73 -19.94 -1.47 -3.74
CA PRO A 73 -18.59 -1.62 -3.18
C PRO A 73 -17.53 -2.00 -4.21
N LYS A 74 -17.89 -2.81 -5.23
CA LYS A 74 -16.97 -3.19 -6.31
C LYS A 74 -16.46 -1.98 -7.11
N LEU A 75 -17.24 -0.90 -7.20
CA LEU A 75 -16.80 0.32 -7.87
C LEU A 75 -15.75 1.09 -7.07
N HIS A 76 -15.55 0.81 -5.78
CA HIS A 76 -14.50 1.45 -4.98
C HIS A 76 -13.13 1.10 -5.53
N PHE A 77 -12.93 -0.14 -6.00
CA PHE A 77 -11.67 -0.56 -6.61
C PHE A 77 -11.43 0.22 -7.91
N ILE A 78 -12.43 0.26 -8.80
CA ILE A 78 -12.33 0.98 -10.08
C ILE A 78 -12.08 2.46 -9.84
N LYS A 79 -12.82 3.11 -8.94
CA LYS A 79 -12.62 4.52 -8.57
C LYS A 79 -11.23 4.77 -7.99
N SER A 80 -10.66 3.79 -7.27
CA SER A 80 -9.32 3.92 -6.70
C SER A 80 -8.21 3.97 -7.75
N LEU A 81 -8.40 3.36 -8.93
CA LEU A 81 -7.45 3.43 -10.05
C LEU A 81 -7.28 4.87 -10.56
N PHE A 82 -8.31 5.71 -10.43
CA PHE A 82 -8.30 7.10 -10.89
C PHE A 82 -7.89 8.10 -9.79
N LEU A 83 -7.62 7.64 -8.56
CA LEU A 83 -7.20 8.52 -7.47
C LEU A 83 -5.94 9.33 -7.76
N PRO A 84 -4.88 8.76 -8.38
CA PRO A 84 -3.68 9.54 -8.70
C PRO A 84 -3.95 10.74 -9.60
N LEU A 85 -4.93 10.61 -10.52
CA LEU A 85 -5.36 11.72 -11.38
C LEU A 85 -6.21 12.74 -10.63
N LYS A 86 -7.18 12.27 -9.81
CA LYS A 86 -8.04 13.15 -9.02
C LYS A 86 -7.29 13.93 -7.94
N LEU A 87 -6.23 13.33 -7.39
CA LEU A 87 -5.37 13.89 -6.34
C LEU A 87 -4.00 14.27 -6.92
N ARG A 88 -3.98 14.75 -8.17
CA ARG A 88 -2.75 15.06 -8.90
C ARG A 88 -1.79 15.91 -8.10
N ASP A 89 -2.27 16.96 -7.45
CA ASP A 89 -1.41 17.87 -6.69
C ASP A 89 -0.79 17.20 -5.46
N GLU A 90 -1.53 16.32 -4.78
CA GLU A 90 -1.04 15.57 -3.62
C GLU A 90 0.04 14.55 -4.03
N PHE A 91 -0.14 13.86 -5.17
CA PHE A 91 0.85 12.90 -5.66
C PHE A 91 2.05 13.56 -6.36
N ASN A 92 1.82 14.64 -7.11
CA ASN A 92 2.88 15.34 -7.81
C ASN A 92 3.72 16.22 -6.86
N GLY A 93 3.14 16.67 -5.74
CA GLY A 93 3.80 17.52 -4.74
C GLY A 93 4.74 16.77 -3.77
N VAL A 94 4.90 15.45 -3.89
CA VAL A 94 5.79 14.65 -3.04
C VAL A 94 7.01 14.13 -3.80
N ASP A 95 8.05 13.75 -3.05
CA ASP A 95 9.29 13.18 -3.58
C ASP A 95 9.23 11.65 -3.60
N ILE A 96 8.71 11.06 -2.52
CA ILE A 96 8.62 9.62 -2.30
C ILE A 96 7.18 9.23 -1.96
N ILE A 97 6.69 8.18 -2.63
CA ILE A 97 5.47 7.48 -2.27
C ILE A 97 5.87 6.19 -1.59
N LYS A 98 5.34 5.95 -0.40
CA LYS A 98 5.54 4.71 0.34
C LYS A 98 4.20 4.04 0.58
N THR A 99 4.13 2.72 0.42
CA THR A 99 2.92 1.97 0.83
C THR A 99 3.00 1.53 2.29
N ASN A 100 1.83 1.41 2.93
CA ASN A 100 1.75 0.80 4.25
C ASN A 100 1.83 -0.73 4.17
N GLN A 101 1.17 -1.31 3.18
CA GLN A 101 1.22 -2.73 2.82
C GLN A 101 1.15 -2.86 1.30
N LEU A 102 1.24 -4.10 0.80
CA LEU A 102 1.12 -4.35 -0.62
C LEU A 102 -0.30 -4.05 -1.12
N SER A 103 -1.36 -4.41 -0.39
CA SER A 103 -2.74 -4.15 -0.81
C SER A 103 -3.03 -2.65 -0.95
N GLY A 104 -3.49 -2.21 -2.13
CA GLY A 104 -3.68 -0.81 -2.47
C GLY A 104 -2.48 -0.18 -3.20
N SER A 105 -1.38 -0.90 -3.38
CA SER A 105 -0.17 -0.39 -4.04
C SER A 105 -0.39 0.02 -5.50
N TRP A 106 -1.46 -0.46 -6.16
CA TRP A 106 -1.81 -0.04 -7.52
C TRP A 106 -1.96 1.49 -7.63
N ILE A 107 -2.49 2.15 -6.60
CA ILE A 107 -2.61 3.62 -6.55
C ILE A 107 -1.22 4.24 -6.67
N SER A 108 -0.27 3.75 -5.88
CA SER A 108 1.11 4.23 -5.83
C SER A 108 1.91 3.86 -7.09
N CYS A 109 1.64 2.70 -7.68
CA CYS A 109 2.22 2.28 -8.96
C CYS A 109 1.76 3.19 -10.10
N ILE A 110 0.45 3.47 -10.18
CA ILE A 110 -0.11 4.40 -11.17
C ILE A 110 0.47 5.80 -10.95
N ALA A 111 0.52 6.30 -9.71
CA ALA A 111 1.13 7.58 -9.39
C ALA A 111 2.61 7.66 -9.75
N LYS A 112 3.38 6.58 -9.53
CA LYS A 112 4.78 6.47 -9.97
C LYS A 112 4.87 6.65 -11.48
N LEU A 113 4.04 5.95 -12.25
CA LEU A 113 4.09 6.02 -13.71
C LEU A 113 3.69 7.41 -14.23
N LEU A 114 2.64 8.00 -13.68
CA LEU A 114 2.13 9.31 -14.10
C LEU A 114 3.04 10.48 -13.72
N PHE A 115 3.65 10.43 -12.53
CA PHE A 115 4.37 11.56 -11.94
C PHE A 115 5.86 11.28 -11.68
N ARG A 116 6.36 10.13 -12.14
CA ARG A 116 7.77 9.70 -12.05
C ARG A 116 8.35 9.72 -10.63
N LYS A 117 7.54 9.39 -9.64
CA LYS A 117 7.94 9.40 -8.22
C LYS A 117 8.76 8.19 -7.82
N LYS A 118 9.56 8.34 -6.75
CA LYS A 118 10.18 7.20 -6.08
C LYS A 118 9.13 6.42 -5.31
N LEU A 119 9.12 5.10 -5.46
CA LEU A 119 8.13 4.20 -4.88
C LEU A 119 8.80 3.20 -3.95
N ILE A 120 8.40 3.22 -2.69
CA ILE A 120 8.80 2.22 -1.70
C ILE A 120 7.57 1.35 -1.37
N ILE A 121 7.67 0.05 -1.63
CA ILE A 121 6.62 -0.91 -1.30
C ILE A 121 6.96 -1.62 -0.01
N ARG A 122 6.06 -1.53 0.98
CA ARG A 122 6.12 -2.38 2.18
C ARG A 122 5.28 -3.63 1.94
N GLY A 123 5.94 -4.77 1.95
CA GLY A 123 5.32 -6.09 2.04
C GLY A 123 5.08 -6.51 3.50
N GLY A 124 4.91 -7.81 3.72
CA GLY A 124 4.80 -8.40 5.05
C GLY A 124 3.90 -9.63 5.10
N PHE A 125 2.92 -9.69 4.20
CA PHE A 125 2.09 -10.86 3.98
C PHE A 125 2.16 -11.14 2.47
N GLU A 126 3.16 -11.89 2.00
CA GLU A 126 3.30 -12.29 0.59
C GLU A 126 2.16 -13.18 0.05
N LYS A 127 1.27 -12.59 -0.77
CA LYS A 127 -0.06 -13.15 -1.05
C LYS A 127 0.02 -14.33 -2.00
N LEU A 128 0.89 -14.27 -3.00
CA LEU A 128 1.08 -15.38 -3.92
C LEU A 128 1.63 -16.62 -3.21
N ASN A 129 2.68 -16.46 -2.39
CA ASN A 129 3.28 -17.58 -1.67
C ASN A 129 2.25 -18.34 -0.82
N ARG A 130 1.45 -17.61 -0.02
CA ARG A 130 0.42 -18.25 0.80
C ARG A 130 -0.74 -18.81 0.01
N GLN A 131 -1.11 -18.20 -1.12
CA GLN A 131 -2.13 -18.76 -1.98
C GLN A 131 -1.67 -20.12 -2.55
N ILE A 132 -0.41 -20.22 -2.99
CA ILE A 132 0.19 -21.49 -3.42
C ILE A 132 0.15 -22.52 -2.29
N LEU A 133 0.62 -22.18 -1.09
CA LEU A 133 0.62 -23.08 0.06
C LEU A 133 -0.78 -23.57 0.44
N PHE A 134 -1.75 -22.66 0.53
CA PHE A 134 -3.13 -22.98 0.87
C PHE A 134 -3.78 -23.97 -0.10
N TYR A 135 -3.61 -23.78 -1.41
CA TYR A 135 -4.18 -24.71 -2.40
C TYR A 135 -3.43 -26.05 -2.45
N LYS A 136 -2.13 -26.06 -2.16
CA LYS A 136 -1.33 -27.29 -2.00
C LYS A 136 -1.80 -28.13 -0.81
N GLU A 137 -1.95 -27.52 0.36
CA GLU A 137 -2.45 -28.19 1.58
C GLU A 137 -3.83 -28.80 1.38
N LYS A 138 -4.69 -28.15 0.58
CA LYS A 138 -6.03 -28.66 0.25
C LYS A 138 -6.07 -29.63 -0.93
N GLY A 139 -4.95 -29.90 -1.60
CA GLY A 139 -4.89 -30.81 -2.76
C GLY A 139 -5.67 -30.33 -4.00
N VAL A 140 -5.90 -29.01 -4.15
CA VAL A 140 -6.78 -28.43 -5.20
C VAL A 140 -6.04 -27.48 -6.16
N VAL A 141 -4.75 -27.71 -6.38
CA VAL A 141 -3.86 -26.89 -7.23
C VAL A 141 -4.16 -26.94 -8.72
N ASN A 142 -5.06 -27.80 -9.18
CA ASN A 142 -5.41 -27.94 -10.60
C ASN A 142 -6.78 -27.33 -10.95
N THR A 143 -7.37 -26.57 -10.04
CA THR A 143 -8.69 -25.95 -10.27
C THR A 143 -8.57 -24.67 -11.10
N ILE A 144 -9.54 -24.41 -11.99
CA ILE A 144 -9.63 -23.14 -12.75
C ILE A 144 -9.60 -21.93 -11.80
N LYS A 145 -10.27 -22.05 -10.65
CA LYS A 145 -10.26 -21.03 -9.59
C LYS A 145 -8.86 -20.73 -9.07
N TYR A 146 -8.04 -21.76 -8.83
CA TYR A 146 -6.64 -21.59 -8.43
C TYR A 146 -5.86 -20.82 -9.50
N PHE A 147 -5.94 -21.24 -10.77
CA PHE A 147 -5.20 -20.62 -11.86
C PHE A 147 -5.57 -19.15 -12.05
N ILE A 148 -6.86 -18.82 -12.05
CA ILE A 148 -7.33 -17.43 -12.17
C ILE A 148 -6.78 -16.59 -11.02
N GLN A 149 -6.92 -17.05 -9.78
CA GLN A 149 -6.42 -16.31 -8.62
C GLN A 149 -4.90 -16.16 -8.64
N TYR A 150 -4.19 -17.22 -9.05
CA TYR A 150 -2.73 -17.24 -9.15
C TYR A 150 -2.28 -16.18 -10.16
N ILE A 151 -2.85 -16.15 -11.37
CA ILE A 151 -2.48 -15.19 -12.41
C ILE A 151 -2.77 -13.76 -11.95
N LEU A 152 -3.93 -13.50 -11.34
CA LEU A 152 -4.31 -12.16 -10.88
C LEU A 152 -3.36 -11.65 -9.79
N ILE A 153 -3.01 -12.49 -8.81
CA ILE A 153 -2.08 -12.13 -7.74
C ILE A 153 -0.67 -11.98 -8.31
N PHE A 154 -0.23 -12.91 -9.16
CA PHE A 154 1.09 -12.87 -9.79
C PHE A 154 1.31 -11.59 -10.58
N ILE A 155 0.36 -11.20 -11.45
CA ILE A 155 0.45 -9.96 -12.22
C ILE A 155 0.51 -8.75 -11.28
N TYR A 156 -0.35 -8.73 -10.27
CA TYR A 156 -0.39 -7.64 -9.30
C TYR A 156 0.95 -7.45 -8.57
N GLU A 157 1.49 -8.53 -8.01
CA GLU A 157 2.76 -8.52 -7.28
C GLU A 157 3.95 -8.26 -8.21
N LEU A 158 3.95 -8.84 -9.42
CA LEU A 158 4.98 -8.59 -10.44
C LEU A 158 5.05 -7.10 -10.80
N ILE A 159 3.90 -6.47 -11.10
CA ILE A 159 3.85 -5.04 -11.42
C ILE A 159 4.36 -4.22 -10.23
N ALA A 160 3.85 -4.50 -9.04
CA ALA A 160 4.23 -3.79 -7.83
C ALA A 160 5.76 -3.86 -7.60
N TYR A 161 6.34 -5.06 -7.59
CA TYR A 161 7.76 -5.25 -7.28
C TYR A 161 8.69 -4.77 -8.39
N LYS A 162 8.31 -4.90 -9.67
CA LYS A 162 9.14 -4.39 -10.78
C LYS A 162 9.12 -2.86 -10.85
N LEU A 163 8.05 -2.22 -10.39
CA LEU A 163 7.95 -0.76 -10.33
C LEU A 163 8.56 -0.15 -9.06
N ALA A 164 8.74 -0.92 -8.00
CA ALA A 164 9.30 -0.39 -6.76
C ALA A 164 10.78 0.02 -6.92
N ASP A 165 11.15 1.20 -6.41
CA ASP A 165 12.56 1.58 -6.24
C ASP A 165 13.16 0.97 -4.95
N GLY A 166 12.31 0.62 -3.99
CA GLY A 166 12.69 -0.08 -2.77
C GLY A 166 11.56 -0.97 -2.26
N ILE A 167 11.90 -2.14 -1.75
CA ILE A 167 10.93 -3.11 -1.22
C ILE A 167 11.34 -3.46 0.21
N ILE A 168 10.40 -3.38 1.15
CA ILE A 168 10.63 -3.61 2.58
C ILE A 168 9.77 -4.78 3.04
N PHE A 169 10.38 -5.80 3.64
CA PHE A 169 9.70 -6.91 4.29
C PHE A 169 10.25 -7.12 5.70
N SER A 170 9.42 -7.71 6.57
CA SER A 170 9.79 -8.04 7.94
C SER A 170 10.21 -9.51 8.13
N ASN A 171 10.01 -10.37 7.12
CA ASN A 171 10.33 -11.80 7.19
C ASN A 171 11.31 -12.19 6.07
N LEU A 172 12.41 -12.85 6.43
CA LEU A 172 13.42 -13.36 5.49
C LEU A 172 12.86 -14.39 4.50
N GLN A 173 11.88 -15.21 4.91
CA GLN A 173 11.25 -16.19 4.03
C GLN A 173 10.53 -15.51 2.86
N ASP A 174 9.73 -14.49 3.14
CA ASP A 174 9.04 -13.71 2.11
C ASP A 174 10.03 -12.96 1.22
N ILE A 175 11.11 -12.39 1.77
CA ILE A 175 12.19 -11.75 1.00
C ILE A 175 12.79 -12.73 0.00
N ASN A 176 13.16 -13.93 0.46
CA ASN A 176 13.77 -14.95 -0.40
C ASN A 176 12.80 -15.42 -1.47
N PHE A 177 11.52 -15.60 -1.11
CA PHE A 177 10.48 -15.93 -2.09
C PHE A 177 10.41 -14.89 -3.21
N ILE A 178 10.27 -13.60 -2.88
CA ILE A 178 10.09 -12.58 -3.94
C ILE A 178 11.33 -12.41 -4.81
N ILE A 179 12.53 -12.55 -4.23
CA ILE A 179 13.80 -12.43 -4.96
C ILE A 179 13.90 -13.54 -6.01
N LEU A 180 13.67 -14.78 -5.59
CA LEU A 180 13.76 -15.94 -6.46
C LEU A 180 12.62 -15.95 -7.48
N PHE A 181 11.39 -15.75 -7.01
CA PHE A 181 10.18 -15.91 -7.82
C PHE A 181 10.01 -14.80 -8.86
N PHE A 182 10.22 -13.54 -8.47
CA PHE A 182 10.10 -12.39 -9.36
C PHE A 182 11.44 -11.96 -9.99
N LYS A 183 12.53 -12.71 -9.74
CA LYS A 183 13.88 -12.43 -10.25
C LYS A 183 14.30 -10.99 -9.96
N LEU A 184 14.25 -10.60 -8.69
CA LEU A 184 14.61 -9.25 -8.24
C LEU A 184 16.09 -9.20 -7.90
N LYS A 185 16.73 -8.04 -8.14
CA LYS A 185 18.11 -7.81 -7.69
C LYS A 185 18.08 -7.53 -6.19
N LYS A 186 18.88 -8.27 -5.42
CA LYS A 186 19.06 -8.00 -3.99
C LYS A 186 20.05 -6.84 -3.84
N ASN A 187 19.53 -5.63 -3.68
CA ASN A 187 20.33 -4.50 -3.24
C ASN A 187 20.31 -4.47 -1.71
N ARG A 188 21.49 -4.31 -1.10
CA ARG A 188 21.63 -4.18 0.36
C ARG A 188 21.00 -2.88 0.86
#